data_AF-A0A395W640-F1
#
_entry.id   AF-A0A395W640-F1
#
_cell.length_a   1.000
_cell.length_b   1.000
_cell.length_c   1.000
_cell.angle_alpha   90.00
_cell.angle_beta   90.00
_cell.angle_gamma   90.00
#
_symmetry.space_group_name_H-M   'P 1'
#
loop_
_entity.id
_entity.type
_entity.pdbx_description
1 polymer ?
#
loop_
_entity_poly.entity_id
_entity_poly.type
_entity_poly.pdbx_seq_one_letter_code
_entity_poly.pdbx_strand_id
1 'polypeptide(L)'
;MKTYQSILIMIMMMSVMASCEKFGSDVEAPSVQVTVSPENPKVGDEVTITISTDAQYLSLFTGDEGKMFERSRIKAIMENDWNSFYEKGYRVSYAKNGEKTLFYKYFKNYQTVEEVKKDFEFFGAIENIQLIPYKKGDFPEALMEMSYIGTNQLKFTVSDRRIPSGIRMKPDIHILGGLDNQPGNTVIESRFVACDADRAIRKYSNDPWVAAYFGLHTEQLVDFAGHAAGYKYSTLMDERSYGAFQTNDPISGRPTEGFYKLGEMYNRDSYLQQFLNDGEKLVLRQVDMYVNGRPTYAAADDSPYKYDLDGDGIDEAYECELNPATGLPVHEADYAKYRGFQGDVYLSFIEMGTDEYEPWHTGVSLGSVYATGGIQKTYKYIYTEPGEFTITAVATNVGDKNYSGIDYSDQRSNSLNDYAHKRSLSTFKITVKN
;
A
#
# COMPACT_ATOMS: atom_id res chain seq x y z
N MET A 1 -12.15 -7.54 74.76
CA MET A 1 -11.60 -6.61 73.74
C MET A 1 -10.74 -7.27 72.67
N LYS A 2 -9.88 -8.26 72.98
CA LYS A 2 -8.98 -8.89 71.98
C LYS A 2 -9.71 -9.68 70.86
N THR A 3 -10.82 -10.35 71.15
CA THR A 3 -11.54 -11.18 70.17
C THR A 3 -12.32 -10.36 69.12
N TYR A 4 -12.82 -9.18 69.48
CA TYR A 4 -13.54 -8.29 68.57
C TYR A 4 -12.60 -7.53 67.61
N GLN A 5 -11.37 -7.22 68.04
CA GLN A 5 -10.33 -6.67 67.15
C GLN A 5 -9.87 -7.70 66.11
N SER A 6 -9.74 -8.97 66.49
CA SER A 6 -9.36 -10.04 65.54
C SER A 6 -10.42 -10.30 64.47
N ILE A 7 -11.71 -10.24 64.82
CA ILE A 7 -12.82 -10.44 63.86
C ILE A 7 -12.93 -9.26 62.89
N LEU A 8 -12.77 -8.02 63.37
CA LEU A 8 -12.76 -6.83 62.49
C LEU A 8 -11.56 -6.84 61.54
N ILE A 9 -10.37 -7.22 62.00
CA ILE A 9 -9.18 -7.35 61.14
C ILE A 9 -9.39 -8.45 60.09
N MET A 10 -10.00 -9.57 60.45
CA MET A 10 -10.25 -10.68 59.52
C MET A 10 -11.30 -10.34 58.44
N ILE A 11 -12.34 -9.57 58.79
CA ILE A 11 -13.34 -9.06 57.82
C ILE A 11 -12.71 -8.00 56.91
N MET A 12 -11.87 -7.11 57.45
CA MET A 12 -11.17 -6.09 56.66
C MET A 12 -10.13 -6.73 55.70
N MET A 13 -9.47 -7.83 56.10
CA MET A 13 -8.52 -8.57 55.25
C MET A 13 -9.23 -9.39 54.16
N MET A 14 -10.42 -9.94 54.42
CA MET A 14 -11.23 -10.59 53.38
C MET A 14 -11.75 -9.60 52.32
N SER A 15 -12.08 -8.35 52.69
CA SER A 15 -12.44 -7.31 51.71
C SER A 15 -11.27 -6.81 50.87
N VAL A 16 -10.02 -6.97 51.32
CA VAL A 16 -8.82 -6.61 50.54
C VAL A 16 -8.42 -7.74 49.58
N MET A 17 -8.71 -9.01 49.90
CA MET A 17 -8.43 -10.14 49.00
C MET A 17 -9.43 -10.27 47.84
N ALA A 18 -10.68 -9.84 48.01
CA ALA A 18 -11.67 -9.82 46.91
C ALA A 18 -11.38 -8.76 45.82
N SER A 19 -10.47 -7.82 46.07
CA SER A 19 -10.10 -6.77 45.11
C SER A 19 -8.99 -7.19 44.12
N CYS A 20 -8.33 -8.34 44.33
CA CYS A 20 -7.17 -8.76 43.53
C CYS A 20 -7.41 -10.03 42.68
N GLU A 21 -8.55 -10.72 42.81
CA GLU A 21 -8.79 -11.97 42.06
C GLU A 21 -9.35 -11.78 40.64
N LYS A 22 -9.68 -10.55 40.21
CA LYS A 22 -10.25 -10.30 38.87
C LYS A 22 -9.23 -10.40 37.70
N PHE A 23 -7.99 -10.80 37.98
CA PHE A 23 -6.88 -10.82 37.01
C PHE A 23 -6.28 -12.22 36.80
N GLY A 24 -6.98 -13.30 37.17
CA GLY A 24 -6.56 -14.67 36.82
C GLY A 24 -6.80 -15.02 35.34
N SER A 25 -6.36 -16.21 34.94
CA SER A 25 -6.62 -16.80 33.60
C SER A 25 -8.11 -16.94 33.25
N ASP A 26 -8.99 -16.91 34.25
CA ASP A 26 -10.45 -16.95 34.11
C ASP A 26 -11.06 -15.56 33.98
N VAL A 27 -10.81 -14.91 32.84
CA VAL A 27 -11.43 -13.61 32.53
C VAL A 27 -12.95 -13.78 32.44
N GLU A 28 -13.71 -12.95 33.17
CA GLU A 28 -15.17 -12.91 33.08
C GLU A 28 -15.65 -11.96 31.98
N ALA A 29 -16.76 -12.31 31.34
CA ALA A 29 -17.40 -11.42 30.38
C ALA A 29 -17.99 -10.22 31.12
N PRO A 30 -17.65 -8.98 30.73
CA PRO A 30 -18.19 -7.81 31.42
C PRO A 30 -19.69 -7.66 31.19
N SER A 31 -20.39 -7.01 32.10
CA SER A 31 -21.73 -6.47 31.88
C SER A 31 -21.63 -5.11 31.19
N VAL A 32 -22.55 -4.81 30.28
CA VAL A 32 -22.68 -3.48 29.67
C VAL A 32 -24.13 -3.21 29.28
N GLN A 33 -24.60 -2.01 29.58
CA GLN A 33 -25.93 -1.54 29.18
C GLN A 33 -25.86 -0.07 28.77
N VAL A 34 -26.34 0.24 27.58
CA VAL A 34 -26.48 1.61 27.07
C VAL A 34 -27.92 2.08 27.23
N THR A 35 -28.09 3.30 27.72
CA THR A 35 -29.33 4.06 27.66
C THR A 35 -29.06 5.46 27.11
N VAL A 36 -30.06 6.05 26.45
CA VAL A 36 -29.90 7.31 25.73
C VAL A 36 -31.07 8.24 26.03
N SER A 37 -30.78 9.52 26.21
CA SER A 37 -31.79 10.56 26.43
C SER A 37 -31.41 11.87 25.71
N PRO A 38 -32.33 12.50 24.97
CA PRO A 38 -33.66 11.99 24.60
C PRO A 38 -33.57 10.86 23.56
N GLU A 39 -34.59 9.99 23.48
CA GLU A 39 -34.61 8.88 22.50
C GLU A 39 -34.92 9.33 21.06
N ASN A 40 -35.47 10.54 20.88
CA ASN A 40 -35.86 11.10 19.58
C ASN A 40 -35.37 12.57 19.45
N PRO A 41 -34.06 12.81 19.47
CA PRO A 41 -33.49 14.15 19.32
C PRO A 41 -33.73 14.73 17.93
N LYS A 42 -33.64 16.05 17.81
CA LYS A 42 -33.45 16.74 16.52
C LYS A 42 -31.97 16.98 16.25
N VAL A 43 -31.64 17.26 14.99
CA VAL A 43 -30.30 17.75 14.61
C VAL A 43 -29.93 18.95 15.48
N GLY A 44 -28.74 18.89 16.08
CA GLY A 44 -28.24 19.91 17.00
C GLY A 44 -28.64 19.75 18.48
N ASP A 45 -29.54 18.83 18.83
CA ASP A 45 -29.87 18.53 20.23
C ASP A 45 -28.72 17.79 20.92
N GLU A 46 -28.48 18.08 22.21
CA GLU A 46 -27.53 17.35 23.04
C GLU A 46 -28.14 16.00 23.48
N VAL A 47 -27.52 14.92 23.03
CA VAL A 47 -27.85 13.55 23.41
C VAL A 47 -26.92 13.10 24.53
N THR A 48 -27.50 12.67 25.65
CA THR A 48 -26.76 12.05 26.76
C THR A 48 -26.84 10.54 26.65
N ILE A 49 -25.69 9.91 26.43
CA ILE A 49 -25.50 8.46 26.43
C ILE A 49 -25.01 8.06 27.82
N THR A 50 -25.75 7.19 28.50
CA THR A 50 -25.38 6.64 29.80
C THR A 50 -25.06 5.16 29.64
N ILE A 51 -23.93 4.73 30.20
CA ILE A 51 -23.42 3.38 30.06
C ILE A 51 -23.12 2.82 31.44
N SER A 52 -23.81 1.74 31.80
CA SER A 52 -23.55 0.99 33.02
C SER A 52 -22.73 -0.25 32.68
N THR A 53 -21.54 -0.40 33.27
CA THR A 53 -20.62 -1.50 32.97
C THR A 53 -19.65 -1.77 34.13
N ASP A 54 -19.27 -3.03 34.33
CA ASP A 54 -18.20 -3.43 35.24
C ASP A 54 -16.87 -3.73 34.50
N ALA A 55 -16.76 -3.26 33.25
CA ALA A 55 -15.63 -3.54 32.37
C ALA A 55 -14.36 -2.74 32.70
N GLN A 56 -13.22 -3.39 32.53
CA GLN A 56 -11.93 -2.71 32.63
C GLN A 56 -11.72 -1.66 31.54
N TYR A 57 -12.22 -1.88 30.33
CA TYR A 57 -12.11 -0.94 29.22
C TYR A 57 -13.44 -0.76 28.52
N LEU A 58 -13.81 0.49 28.24
CA LEU A 58 -15.04 0.85 27.56
C LEU A 58 -14.75 1.72 26.33
N SER A 59 -15.25 1.29 25.17
CA SER A 59 -15.26 2.08 23.94
C SER A 59 -16.68 2.33 23.47
N LEU A 60 -16.96 3.52 22.96
CA LEU A 60 -18.27 3.93 22.45
C LEU A 60 -18.19 4.28 20.97
N PHE A 61 -19.08 3.69 20.19
CA PHE A 61 -19.31 4.00 18.78
C PHE A 61 -20.67 4.68 18.68
N THR A 62 -20.72 5.91 18.15
CA THR A 62 -21.95 6.72 18.09
C THR A 62 -22.82 6.38 16.88
N GLY A 63 -22.30 5.60 15.93
CA GLY A 63 -23.00 5.19 14.73
C GLY A 63 -22.88 6.17 13.55
N ASP A 64 -22.24 7.32 13.74
CA ASP A 64 -21.90 8.22 12.64
C ASP A 64 -20.97 7.54 11.64
N GLU A 65 -20.91 8.11 10.44
CA GLU A 65 -19.79 7.87 9.53
C GLU A 65 -18.48 8.12 10.28
N GLY A 66 -17.49 7.23 10.13
CA GLY A 66 -16.27 7.30 10.95
C GLY A 66 -16.35 6.58 12.32
N LYS A 67 -17.54 6.22 12.83
CA LYS A 67 -17.73 5.72 14.21
C LYS A 67 -18.68 4.52 14.31
N MET A 68 -18.51 3.55 13.42
CA MET A 68 -19.27 2.28 13.39
C MET A 68 -18.47 1.11 13.95
N PHE A 69 -19.04 0.37 14.91
CA PHE A 69 -18.38 -0.76 15.57
C PHE A 69 -18.08 -1.91 14.60
N GLU A 70 -18.97 -2.13 13.64
CA GLU A 70 -18.97 -3.18 12.63
C GLU A 70 -17.74 -3.11 11.73
N ARG A 71 -17.16 -1.91 11.61
CA ARG A 71 -15.94 -1.61 10.84
C ARG A 71 -14.71 -1.38 11.72
N SER A 72 -14.82 -1.61 13.04
CA SER A 72 -13.66 -1.42 13.93
C SER A 72 -12.57 -2.45 13.62
N ARG A 73 -11.31 -2.00 13.61
CA ARG A 73 -10.12 -2.84 13.35
C ARG A 73 -10.14 -4.12 14.17
N ILE A 74 -10.50 -4.00 15.45
CA ILE A 74 -10.42 -5.12 16.39
C ILE A 74 -11.47 -6.18 16.09
N LYS A 75 -12.70 -5.78 15.74
CA LYS A 75 -13.74 -6.73 15.32
C LYS A 75 -13.32 -7.46 14.05
N ALA A 76 -12.81 -6.73 13.06
CA ALA A 76 -12.37 -7.28 11.79
C ALA A 76 -11.27 -8.35 11.96
N ILE A 77 -10.26 -8.08 12.81
CA ILE A 77 -9.17 -9.02 13.12
C ILE A 77 -9.65 -10.21 13.96
N MET A 78 -10.67 -10.05 14.80
CA MET A 78 -11.23 -11.18 15.54
C MET A 78 -12.02 -12.13 14.63
N GLU A 79 -12.74 -11.58 13.66
CA GLU A 79 -13.54 -12.36 12.70
C GLU A 79 -12.71 -12.91 11.54
N ASN A 80 -11.53 -12.36 11.28
CA ASN A 80 -10.67 -12.70 10.15
C ASN A 80 -9.20 -12.61 10.56
N ASP A 81 -8.37 -13.54 10.08
CA ASP A 81 -6.92 -13.43 10.28
C ASP A 81 -6.34 -12.17 9.62
N TRP A 82 -5.09 -11.82 9.98
CA TRP A 82 -4.40 -10.63 9.49
C TRP A 82 -4.28 -10.56 7.96
N ASN A 83 -4.17 -11.71 7.27
CA ASN A 83 -4.05 -11.74 5.80
C ASN A 83 -5.44 -11.55 5.16
N SER A 84 -6.45 -12.29 5.62
CA SER A 84 -7.84 -12.14 5.21
C SER A 84 -8.39 -10.73 5.46
N PHE A 85 -7.89 -10.07 6.51
CA PHE A 85 -8.23 -8.70 6.87
C PHE A 85 -7.83 -7.67 5.80
N TYR A 86 -6.68 -7.84 5.13
CA TYR A 86 -6.29 -7.00 4.00
C TYR A 86 -7.15 -7.27 2.76
N GLU A 87 -7.51 -8.53 2.51
CA GLU A 87 -8.24 -8.92 1.30
C GLU A 87 -9.74 -8.57 1.34
N LYS A 88 -10.38 -8.63 2.51
CA LYS A 88 -11.84 -8.46 2.64
C LYS A 88 -12.32 -7.00 2.75
N GLY A 89 -11.42 -6.01 2.64
CA GLY A 89 -11.81 -4.60 2.52
C GLY A 89 -12.40 -3.98 3.79
N TYR A 90 -11.91 -4.35 4.97
CA TYR A 90 -12.39 -3.78 6.25
C TYR A 90 -11.99 -2.31 6.45
N ARG A 91 -11.10 -1.78 5.61
CA ARG A 91 -10.70 -0.40 5.58
C ARG A 91 -11.60 0.39 4.61
N VAL A 92 -12.00 1.60 4.99
CA VAL A 92 -12.71 2.50 4.06
C VAL A 92 -11.65 3.12 3.15
N SER A 93 -11.77 2.87 1.87
CA SER A 93 -10.97 3.53 0.85
C SER A 93 -11.26 5.03 0.90
N TYR A 94 -10.22 5.87 0.84
CA TYR A 94 -10.39 7.33 0.76
C TYR A 94 -11.09 7.79 -0.53
N ALA A 95 -11.29 6.92 -1.51
CA ALA A 95 -12.09 7.21 -2.69
C ALA A 95 -13.56 7.34 -2.27
N LYS A 96 -14.14 8.53 -2.47
CA LYS A 96 -15.56 8.77 -2.19
C LYS A 96 -16.44 8.00 -3.19
N ASN A 97 -17.70 7.75 -2.82
CA ASN A 97 -18.75 7.20 -3.70
C ASN A 97 -18.55 5.78 -4.25
N GLY A 98 -18.15 4.83 -3.41
CA GLY A 98 -18.18 3.40 -3.80
C GLY A 98 -17.15 3.01 -4.87
N GLU A 99 -16.25 3.93 -5.20
CA GLU A 99 -15.06 3.67 -5.99
C GLU A 99 -14.01 3.00 -5.11
N LYS A 100 -13.32 1.99 -5.66
CA LYS A 100 -12.34 1.23 -4.88
C LYS A 100 -10.98 1.91 -5.02
N THR A 101 -10.39 2.39 -3.92
CA THR A 101 -8.93 2.50 -3.83
C THR A 101 -8.38 1.08 -3.87
N LEU A 102 -7.92 0.64 -5.04
CA LEU A 102 -7.29 -0.67 -5.19
C LEU A 102 -5.78 -0.47 -5.08
N PHE A 103 -5.23 -0.98 -3.98
CA PHE A 103 -3.82 -1.33 -3.92
C PHE A 103 -3.60 -2.57 -4.80
N TYR A 104 -2.78 -2.46 -5.85
CA TYR A 104 -2.53 -3.58 -6.74
C TYR A 104 -1.11 -4.10 -6.56
N LYS A 105 -1.01 -5.21 -5.85
CA LYS A 105 0.20 -6.04 -5.87
C LYS A 105 0.16 -6.92 -7.11
N TYR A 106 0.96 -6.57 -8.11
CA TYR A 106 1.27 -7.45 -9.22
C TYR A 106 2.30 -8.51 -8.77
N PHE A 107 2.43 -9.62 -9.48
CA PHE A 107 3.26 -10.78 -9.08
C PHE A 107 2.81 -11.52 -7.81
N LYS A 108 1.55 -11.97 -7.79
CA LYS A 108 0.98 -12.81 -6.72
C LYS A 108 1.45 -14.28 -6.71
N ASN A 109 2.57 -14.61 -7.38
CA ASN A 109 3.06 -15.97 -7.68
C ASN A 109 2.40 -16.59 -8.93
N TYR A 110 2.63 -16.01 -10.12
CA TYR A 110 2.17 -16.60 -11.39
C TYR A 110 2.70 -18.02 -11.60
N GLN A 111 1.85 -18.91 -12.07
CA GLN A 111 2.21 -20.31 -12.35
C GLN A 111 2.41 -20.57 -13.84
N THR A 112 1.79 -19.76 -14.71
CA THR A 112 1.87 -19.90 -16.17
C THR A 112 2.06 -18.55 -16.87
N VAL A 113 2.66 -18.57 -18.06
CA VAL A 113 2.84 -17.36 -18.88
C VAL A 113 1.48 -16.81 -19.35
N GLU A 114 0.48 -17.68 -19.50
CA GLU A 114 -0.89 -17.31 -19.82
C GLU A 114 -1.53 -16.44 -18.74
N GLU A 115 -1.23 -16.68 -17.45
CA GLU A 115 -1.67 -15.81 -16.36
C GLU A 115 -0.98 -14.45 -16.43
N VAL A 116 0.32 -14.41 -16.71
CA VAL A 116 1.06 -13.16 -16.90
C VAL A 116 0.42 -12.33 -18.00
N LYS A 117 0.07 -12.94 -19.13
CA LYS A 117 -0.56 -12.26 -20.27
C LYS A 117 -1.98 -11.75 -20.03
N LYS A 118 -2.63 -12.13 -18.92
CA LYS A 118 -3.91 -11.52 -18.52
C LYS A 118 -3.72 -10.15 -17.89
N ASP A 119 -2.59 -9.96 -17.22
CA ASP A 119 -2.29 -8.73 -16.47
C ASP A 119 -1.34 -7.80 -17.25
N PHE A 120 -0.54 -8.35 -18.16
CA PHE A 120 0.46 -7.61 -18.93
C PHE A 120 0.31 -7.78 -20.44
N GLU A 121 0.38 -6.66 -21.15
CA GLU A 121 0.64 -6.60 -22.58
C GLU A 121 2.13 -6.36 -22.81
N PHE A 122 2.77 -7.13 -23.70
CA PHE A 122 4.17 -6.93 -24.07
C PHE A 122 4.22 -6.17 -25.39
N PHE A 123 5.12 -5.19 -25.51
CA PHE A 123 5.24 -4.35 -26.71
C PHE A 123 6.70 -4.13 -27.13
N GLY A 124 6.90 -3.77 -28.39
CA GLY A 124 8.22 -3.61 -28.99
C GLY A 124 8.87 -4.94 -29.33
N ALA A 125 10.19 -5.01 -29.20
CA ALA A 125 11.02 -6.17 -29.52
C ALA A 125 11.15 -7.13 -28.32
N ILE A 126 10.01 -7.56 -27.75
CA ILE A 126 10.00 -8.50 -26.63
C ILE A 126 9.77 -9.93 -27.11
N GLU A 127 10.68 -10.82 -26.72
CA GLU A 127 10.68 -12.24 -27.06
C GLU A 127 10.95 -13.13 -25.84
N ASN A 128 10.87 -14.46 -26.03
CA ASN A 128 11.28 -15.47 -25.04
C ASN A 128 10.67 -15.29 -23.64
N ILE A 129 9.39 -14.94 -23.59
CA ILE A 129 8.64 -14.74 -22.35
C ILE A 129 8.50 -16.09 -21.61
N GLN A 130 9.03 -16.16 -20.40
CA GLN A 130 9.09 -17.38 -19.59
C GLN A 130 8.82 -17.05 -18.12
N LEU A 131 8.25 -18.02 -17.41
CA LEU A 131 8.32 -18.07 -15.97
C LEU A 131 9.41 -19.04 -15.59
N ILE A 132 10.37 -18.58 -14.79
CA ILE A 132 11.46 -19.40 -14.30
C ILE A 132 11.44 -19.39 -12.77
N PRO A 133 11.66 -20.54 -12.12
CA PRO A 133 11.77 -20.57 -10.67
C PRO A 133 13.04 -19.85 -10.26
N TYR A 134 12.93 -18.95 -9.29
CA TYR A 134 14.07 -18.31 -8.66
C TYR A 134 14.81 -19.33 -7.80
N LYS A 135 16.07 -19.65 -8.13
CA LYS A 135 16.89 -20.62 -7.38
C LYS A 135 17.93 -19.92 -6.51
N LYS A 136 18.26 -20.58 -5.40
CA LYS A 136 19.35 -20.17 -4.52
C LYS A 136 20.66 -20.14 -5.31
N GLY A 137 21.38 -19.02 -5.25
CA GLY A 137 22.63 -18.82 -5.98
C GLY A 137 22.48 -18.34 -7.42
N ASP A 138 21.26 -18.20 -7.94
CA ASP A 138 21.05 -17.47 -9.20
C ASP A 138 21.49 -16.00 -9.06
N PHE A 139 21.37 -15.43 -7.83
CA PHE A 139 21.79 -14.06 -7.48
C PHE A 139 22.21 -13.95 -5.98
N PRO A 140 22.93 -12.88 -5.56
CA PRO A 140 23.27 -12.65 -4.16
C PRO A 140 22.05 -12.42 -3.27
N GLU A 141 21.88 -13.25 -2.25
CA GLU A 141 20.76 -13.16 -1.28
C GLU A 141 20.74 -11.85 -0.49
N ALA A 142 21.92 -11.28 -0.19
CA ALA A 142 22.06 -10.01 0.54
C ALA A 142 21.47 -8.80 -0.20
N LEU A 143 21.00 -9.00 -1.42
CA LEU A 143 20.46 -7.96 -2.27
C LEU A 143 18.99 -8.21 -2.62
N MET A 144 18.36 -9.25 -2.05
CA MET A 144 16.94 -9.52 -2.22
C MET A 144 16.15 -8.83 -1.11
N GLU A 145 15.18 -7.99 -1.48
CA GLU A 145 14.31 -7.33 -0.51
C GLU A 145 12.92 -8.00 -0.45
N MET A 146 12.29 -8.23 -1.62
CA MET A 146 10.88 -8.63 -1.70
C MET A 146 10.63 -10.00 -2.32
N SER A 147 11.61 -10.54 -3.06
CA SER A 147 11.53 -11.87 -3.67
C SER A 147 11.84 -13.00 -2.68
N TYR A 148 11.21 -14.17 -2.86
CA TYR A 148 11.47 -15.36 -2.06
C TYR A 148 12.02 -16.51 -2.92
N ILE A 149 13.01 -17.23 -2.38
CA ILE A 149 13.56 -18.43 -3.03
C ILE A 149 12.43 -19.44 -3.30
N GLY A 150 12.37 -19.97 -4.52
CA GLY A 150 11.33 -20.92 -4.94
C GLY A 150 10.07 -20.30 -5.54
N THR A 151 9.98 -18.96 -5.64
CA THR A 151 8.91 -18.29 -6.40
C THR A 151 9.29 -18.15 -7.88
N ASN A 152 8.30 -18.11 -8.77
CA ASN A 152 8.54 -17.86 -10.19
C ASN A 152 8.80 -16.37 -10.43
N GLN A 153 9.82 -16.06 -11.23
CA GLN A 153 10.07 -14.73 -11.78
C GLN A 153 9.75 -14.73 -13.28
N LEU A 154 9.30 -13.57 -13.78
CA LEU A 154 9.09 -13.35 -15.19
C LEU A 154 10.43 -13.02 -15.85
N LYS A 155 10.78 -13.78 -16.88
CA LYS A 155 11.91 -13.52 -17.76
C LYS A 155 11.39 -13.20 -19.15
N PHE A 156 11.95 -12.19 -19.79
CA PHE A 156 11.81 -11.97 -21.23
C PHE A 156 13.07 -11.36 -21.82
N THR A 157 13.21 -11.37 -23.14
CA THR A 157 14.36 -10.83 -23.85
C THR A 157 13.93 -9.62 -24.67
N VAL A 158 14.66 -8.51 -24.54
CA VAL A 158 14.65 -7.43 -25.53
C VAL A 158 15.55 -7.87 -26.67
N SER A 159 14.97 -8.22 -27.82
CA SER A 159 15.70 -8.76 -28.98
C SER A 159 16.33 -7.69 -29.87
N ASP A 160 15.84 -6.45 -29.80
CA ASP A 160 16.34 -5.33 -30.59
C ASP A 160 16.36 -4.02 -29.76
N ARG A 161 17.56 -3.47 -29.50
CA ARG A 161 17.74 -2.23 -28.74
C ARG A 161 17.16 -0.99 -29.42
N ARG A 162 16.96 -1.04 -30.74
CA ARG A 162 16.50 0.10 -31.54
C ARG A 162 15.03 0.42 -31.30
N ILE A 163 14.27 -0.60 -30.92
CA ILE A 163 12.83 -0.53 -30.74
C ILE A 163 12.54 -0.34 -29.24
N PRO A 164 11.86 0.75 -28.83
CA PRO A 164 11.40 0.94 -27.47
C PRO A 164 10.45 -0.19 -27.09
N SER A 165 10.80 -0.91 -26.04
CA SER A 165 10.19 -2.18 -25.67
C SER A 165 9.87 -2.19 -24.18
N GLY A 166 8.85 -2.93 -23.80
CA GLY A 166 8.37 -2.88 -22.44
C GLY A 166 7.15 -3.75 -22.18
N ILE A 167 6.60 -3.54 -20.99
CA ILE A 167 5.33 -4.12 -20.59
C ILE A 167 4.34 -3.03 -20.25
N ARG A 168 3.09 -3.29 -20.58
CA ARG A 168 1.95 -2.44 -20.32
C ARG A 168 1.03 -3.14 -19.33
N MET A 169 0.66 -2.43 -18.30
CA MET A 169 -0.26 -2.88 -17.26
C MET A 169 -1.43 -1.91 -17.14
N LYS A 170 -2.60 -2.43 -16.77
CA LYS A 170 -3.84 -1.66 -16.61
C LYS A 170 -4.30 -1.73 -15.15
N PRO A 171 -3.66 -0.97 -14.25
CA PRO A 171 -3.95 -1.04 -12.82
C PRO A 171 -5.35 -0.56 -12.50
N ASP A 172 -5.86 0.40 -13.25
CA ASP A 172 -7.17 0.99 -13.02
C ASP A 172 -7.35 1.47 -11.57
N ILE A 173 -6.38 2.26 -11.11
CA ILE A 173 -6.24 2.68 -9.71
C ILE A 173 -6.36 4.20 -9.57
N HIS A 174 -6.94 4.65 -8.46
CA HIS A 174 -6.75 6.02 -8.02
C HIS A 174 -5.33 6.18 -7.44
N ILE A 175 -4.66 7.26 -7.82
CA ILE A 175 -3.39 7.64 -7.21
C ILE A 175 -3.72 8.75 -6.22
N LEU A 176 -3.91 8.38 -4.96
CA LEU A 176 -4.02 9.35 -3.87
C LEU A 176 -2.61 9.75 -3.44
N GLY A 177 -2.40 11.05 -3.29
CA GLY A 177 -1.37 11.60 -2.41
C GLY A 177 -2.03 11.96 -1.09
N GLY A 178 -1.73 11.23 -0.03
CA GLY A 178 -2.32 11.45 1.28
C GLY A 178 -1.66 12.58 2.05
N LEU A 179 -2.42 13.07 3.03
CA LEU A 179 -2.29 14.22 3.94
C LEU A 179 -0.91 14.56 4.56
N ASP A 180 0.15 13.82 4.24
CA ASP A 180 1.54 14.04 4.69
C ASP A 180 2.58 13.88 3.56
N ASN A 181 2.20 14.02 2.27
CA ASN A 181 3.11 13.88 1.13
C ASN A 181 3.81 12.51 1.04
N GLN A 182 3.20 11.43 1.53
CA GLN A 182 3.70 10.08 1.25
C GLN A 182 3.01 9.60 -0.04
N PRO A 183 3.69 9.62 -1.20
CA PRO A 183 3.07 9.19 -2.43
C PRO A 183 2.74 7.69 -2.38
N GLY A 184 1.69 7.26 -3.09
CA GLY A 184 1.50 5.86 -3.42
C GLY A 184 2.81 5.26 -3.95
N ASN A 185 3.38 4.32 -3.21
CA ASN A 185 4.67 3.74 -3.54
C ASN A 185 4.50 2.73 -4.66
N THR A 186 5.31 2.85 -5.70
CA THR A 186 5.55 1.76 -6.64
C THR A 186 6.85 1.09 -6.29
N VAL A 187 6.80 -0.19 -5.98
CA VAL A 187 7.99 -0.99 -5.69
C VAL A 187 8.18 -1.95 -6.84
N ILE A 188 9.33 -1.88 -7.51
CA ILE A 188 9.65 -2.78 -8.61
C ILE A 188 11.01 -3.40 -8.31
N GLU A 189 11.06 -4.73 -8.37
CA GLU A 189 12.30 -5.49 -8.33
C GLU A 189 12.56 -6.06 -9.73
N SER A 190 13.53 -5.46 -10.42
CA SER A 190 13.92 -5.80 -11.79
C SER A 190 15.42 -6.06 -11.91
N ARG A 191 15.81 -6.85 -12.91
CA ARG A 191 17.22 -7.14 -13.22
C ARG A 191 17.43 -7.18 -14.73
N PHE A 192 18.57 -6.68 -15.16
CA PHE A 192 18.95 -6.56 -16.58
C PHE A 192 20.24 -7.30 -16.86
N VAL A 193 20.22 -8.21 -17.83
CA VAL A 193 21.38 -9.01 -18.27
C VAL A 193 21.63 -8.74 -19.75
N ALA A 194 22.64 -7.91 -20.03
CA ALA A 194 22.98 -7.49 -21.39
C ALA A 194 23.51 -8.65 -22.26
N CYS A 195 23.15 -8.62 -23.55
CA CYS A 195 23.76 -9.47 -24.58
C CYS A 195 25.26 -9.14 -24.77
N ASP A 196 26.00 -10.00 -25.47
CA ASP A 196 27.46 -9.85 -25.62
C ASP A 196 27.86 -8.54 -26.31
N ALA A 197 27.08 -8.09 -27.31
CA ALA A 197 27.32 -6.83 -28.01
C ALA A 197 27.18 -5.61 -27.09
N ASP A 198 26.11 -5.57 -26.28
CA ASP A 198 25.93 -4.52 -25.28
C ASP A 198 27.00 -4.58 -24.19
N ARG A 199 27.33 -5.79 -23.73
CA ARG A 199 28.36 -6.00 -22.70
C ARG A 199 29.72 -5.48 -23.16
N ALA A 200 30.06 -5.68 -24.44
CA ALA A 200 31.32 -5.23 -25.01
C ALA A 200 31.50 -3.71 -24.97
N ILE A 201 30.40 -2.95 -25.12
CA ILE A 201 30.43 -1.49 -25.13
C ILE A 201 30.20 -0.86 -23.75
N ARG A 202 29.45 -1.54 -22.86
CA ARG A 202 29.11 -1.01 -21.53
C ARG A 202 30.32 -0.72 -20.65
N LYS A 203 31.45 -1.41 -20.87
CA LYS A 203 32.72 -1.10 -20.18
C LYS A 203 33.27 0.31 -20.48
N TYR A 204 32.76 0.97 -21.52
CA TYR A 204 33.10 2.34 -21.92
C TYR A 204 32.01 3.36 -21.57
N SER A 205 30.82 2.91 -21.15
CA SER A 205 29.77 3.82 -20.67
C SER A 205 30.11 4.28 -19.25
N ASN A 206 30.04 5.59 -19.03
CA ASN A 206 30.12 6.16 -17.68
C ASN A 206 28.77 6.11 -16.95
N ASP A 207 27.70 5.71 -17.64
CA ASP A 207 26.37 5.60 -17.08
C ASP A 207 26.00 4.12 -16.90
N PRO A 208 25.84 3.66 -15.65
CA PRO A 208 25.42 2.30 -15.37
C PRO A 208 23.91 2.11 -15.56
N TRP A 209 23.11 3.13 -15.85
CA TRP A 209 21.65 3.03 -15.88
C TRP A 209 21.07 2.71 -17.27
N VAL A 210 20.00 1.93 -17.30
CA VAL A 210 19.12 1.72 -18.47
C VAL A 210 18.28 2.98 -18.64
N ALA A 211 18.23 3.57 -19.83
CA ALA A 211 17.20 4.55 -20.13
C ALA A 211 15.84 3.86 -20.11
N ALA A 212 14.97 4.31 -19.23
CA ALA A 212 13.65 3.76 -19.05
C ALA A 212 12.65 4.87 -18.80
N TYR A 213 11.44 4.63 -19.29
CA TYR A 213 10.37 5.59 -19.26
C TYR A 213 9.13 4.95 -18.68
N PHE A 214 8.30 5.76 -18.05
CA PHE A 214 6.94 5.40 -17.68
C PHE A 214 5.95 6.23 -18.48
N GLY A 215 5.17 5.56 -19.32
CA GLY A 215 4.00 6.14 -19.95
C GLY A 215 2.81 6.03 -19.00
N LEU A 216 2.36 7.15 -18.44
CA LEU A 216 1.19 7.19 -17.56
C LEU A 216 -0.03 7.62 -18.36
N HIS A 217 -1.11 6.83 -18.28
CA HIS A 217 -2.37 7.14 -18.95
C HIS A 217 -3.48 7.27 -17.92
N THR A 218 -4.07 8.45 -17.87
CA THR A 218 -5.02 8.84 -16.82
C THR A 218 -6.34 9.30 -17.43
N GLU A 219 -7.41 9.17 -16.66
CA GLU A 219 -8.73 9.68 -17.01
C GLU A 219 -9.28 10.47 -15.82
N GLN A 220 -9.78 11.68 -16.09
CA GLN A 220 -10.40 12.53 -15.09
C GLN A 220 -11.84 12.07 -14.83
N LEU A 221 -12.26 12.00 -13.57
CA LEU A 221 -13.57 11.46 -13.19
C LEU A 221 -14.65 12.53 -12.99
N VAL A 222 -14.25 13.78 -12.75
CA VAL A 222 -15.14 14.92 -12.48
C VAL A 222 -14.64 16.16 -13.21
N ASP A 223 -15.45 17.20 -13.34
CA ASP A 223 -14.96 18.48 -13.85
C ASP A 223 -13.94 19.10 -12.87
N PHE A 224 -12.73 19.38 -13.34
CA PHE A 224 -11.62 19.86 -12.51
C PHE A 224 -10.55 20.56 -13.35
N ALA A 225 -9.93 21.60 -12.80
CA ALA A 225 -8.81 22.33 -13.39
C ALA A 225 -8.96 22.73 -14.88
N GLY A 226 -10.20 23.05 -15.30
CA GLY A 226 -10.50 23.46 -16.68
C GLY A 226 -10.75 22.31 -17.66
N HIS A 227 -10.73 21.06 -17.20
CA HIS A 227 -11.06 19.87 -17.98
C HIS A 227 -12.38 19.25 -17.50
N ALA A 228 -13.11 18.64 -18.42
CA ALA A 228 -14.36 17.95 -18.13
C ALA A 228 -14.11 16.51 -17.66
N ALA A 229 -15.08 15.92 -16.96
CA ALA A 229 -15.12 14.49 -16.69
C ALA A 229 -14.94 13.66 -17.99
N GLY A 230 -14.13 12.60 -17.91
CA GLY A 230 -13.73 11.77 -19.04
C GLY A 230 -12.53 12.28 -19.83
N TYR A 231 -11.92 13.41 -19.45
CA TYR A 231 -10.69 13.90 -20.09
C TYR A 231 -9.55 12.89 -19.91
N LYS A 232 -8.97 12.45 -21.03
CA LYS A 232 -7.86 11.50 -21.05
C LYS A 232 -6.55 12.23 -21.23
N TYR A 233 -5.57 11.91 -20.40
CA TYR A 233 -4.24 12.49 -20.47
C TYR A 233 -3.18 11.41 -20.41
N SER A 234 -2.19 11.53 -21.29
CA SER A 234 -1.04 10.63 -21.35
C SER A 234 0.26 11.43 -21.26
N THR A 235 1.21 10.97 -20.46
CA THR A 235 2.54 11.59 -20.33
C THR A 235 3.61 10.52 -20.28
N LEU A 236 4.81 10.85 -20.79
CA LEU A 236 5.99 9.98 -20.77
C LEU A 236 7.02 10.60 -19.84
N MET A 237 7.35 9.90 -18.76
CA MET A 237 8.30 10.36 -17.75
C MET A 237 9.61 9.59 -17.86
N ASP A 238 10.72 10.32 -17.97
CA ASP A 238 12.08 9.77 -17.87
C ASP A 238 12.39 9.41 -16.41
N GLU A 239 12.57 8.11 -16.20
CA GLU A 239 13.05 7.52 -14.96
C GLU A 239 14.47 7.04 -15.16
N ARG A 240 15.42 7.92 -14.86
CA ARG A 240 16.87 7.69 -15.02
C ARG A 240 17.40 6.47 -14.27
N SER A 241 16.63 5.85 -13.38
CA SER A 241 17.09 4.84 -12.44
C SER A 241 16.27 3.55 -12.43
N TYR A 242 15.66 3.16 -13.56
CA TYR A 242 14.82 1.95 -13.64
C TYR A 242 15.58 0.60 -13.53
N GLY A 243 16.88 0.64 -13.77
CA GLY A 243 17.76 -0.52 -13.81
C GLY A 243 19.21 -0.08 -13.97
N ALA A 244 20.11 -0.51 -13.08
CA ALA A 244 21.54 -0.39 -13.22
C ALA A 244 22.14 -1.70 -13.74
N PHE A 245 22.94 -1.60 -14.80
CA PHE A 245 23.82 -2.65 -15.35
C PHE A 245 25.05 -2.89 -14.48
N GLN A 246 24.92 -2.87 -13.15
CA GLN A 246 26.06 -2.63 -12.29
C GLN A 246 27.13 -3.74 -12.31
N THR A 247 26.89 -4.93 -12.87
CA THR A 247 27.99 -5.85 -13.20
C THR A 247 27.73 -6.76 -14.42
N ASN A 248 28.83 -7.23 -15.01
CA ASN A 248 28.92 -8.16 -16.14
C ASN A 248 28.59 -9.63 -15.78
N ASP A 249 28.00 -9.88 -14.62
CA ASP A 249 27.84 -11.21 -14.06
C ASP A 249 26.51 -11.31 -13.29
N PRO A 250 25.60 -12.23 -13.67
CA PRO A 250 24.32 -12.44 -12.99
C PRO A 250 24.49 -12.78 -11.49
N ILE A 251 25.66 -13.28 -11.08
CA ILE A 251 25.92 -13.72 -9.70
C ILE A 251 26.49 -12.59 -8.81
N SER A 252 27.04 -11.50 -9.34
CA SER A 252 27.63 -10.42 -8.54
C SER A 252 26.94 -9.06 -8.70
N GLY A 253 25.94 -8.99 -9.57
CA GLY A 253 25.18 -7.77 -9.84
C GLY A 253 24.34 -7.33 -8.67
N ARG A 254 24.36 -6.03 -8.38
CA ARG A 254 23.32 -5.44 -7.55
C ARG A 254 22.00 -5.50 -8.32
N PRO A 255 20.93 -6.12 -7.78
CA PRO A 255 19.59 -5.88 -8.27
C PRO A 255 19.33 -4.38 -8.17
N THR A 256 18.62 -3.86 -9.16
CA THR A 256 18.14 -2.49 -9.05
C THR A 256 16.84 -2.55 -8.31
N GLU A 257 16.97 -2.36 -7.01
CA GLU A 257 15.87 -1.83 -6.26
C GLU A 257 15.64 -0.39 -6.71
N GLY A 258 14.43 -0.13 -7.20
CA GLY A 258 13.92 1.23 -7.23
C GLY A 258 12.62 1.28 -6.47
N PHE A 259 12.63 2.03 -5.37
CA PHE A 259 11.40 2.62 -4.87
C PHE A 259 11.03 3.75 -5.83
N TYR A 260 10.03 3.54 -6.66
CA TYR A 260 9.54 4.54 -7.58
C TYR A 260 8.33 5.22 -6.96
N LYS A 261 8.46 6.51 -6.72
CA LYS A 261 7.37 7.30 -6.17
C LYS A 261 6.54 7.81 -7.34
N LEU A 262 5.37 7.22 -7.56
CA LEU A 262 4.42 7.73 -8.57
C LEU A 262 4.11 9.21 -8.33
N GLY A 263 4.12 9.66 -7.07
CA GLY A 263 3.97 11.09 -6.75
C GLY A 263 5.11 11.98 -7.25
N GLU A 264 6.35 11.48 -7.38
CA GLU A 264 7.43 12.27 -8.01
C GLU A 264 7.18 12.45 -9.50
N MET A 265 6.65 11.43 -10.18
CA MET A 265 6.22 11.54 -11.58
C MET A 265 5.09 12.57 -11.73
N TYR A 266 4.08 12.50 -10.86
CA TYR A 266 2.97 13.46 -10.86
C TYR A 266 3.45 14.88 -10.60
N ASN A 267 4.39 15.06 -9.65
CA ASN A 267 4.92 16.37 -9.31
C ASN A 267 5.78 17.01 -10.41
N ARG A 268 6.34 16.20 -11.32
CA ARG A 268 7.14 16.66 -12.47
C ARG A 268 6.26 17.03 -13.68
N ASP A 269 5.00 16.64 -13.69
CA ASP A 269 4.06 16.91 -14.78
C ASP A 269 3.09 18.04 -14.41
N SER A 270 3.02 19.08 -15.24
CA SER A 270 2.20 20.26 -14.94
C SER A 270 0.70 19.97 -14.85
N TYR A 271 0.21 18.96 -15.58
CA TYR A 271 -1.20 18.57 -15.52
C TYR A 271 -1.44 17.60 -14.36
N LEU A 272 -0.56 16.63 -14.10
CA LEU A 272 -0.80 15.66 -13.02
C LEU A 272 -0.57 16.24 -11.62
N GLN A 273 0.28 17.24 -11.48
CA GLN A 273 0.63 17.86 -10.18
C GLN A 273 -0.60 18.37 -9.42
N GLN A 274 -1.61 18.89 -10.12
CA GLN A 274 -2.83 19.41 -9.51
C GLN A 274 -3.70 18.32 -8.84
N PHE A 275 -3.45 17.05 -9.12
CA PHE A 275 -4.17 15.92 -8.51
C PHE A 275 -3.44 15.35 -7.29
N LEU A 276 -2.28 15.89 -6.90
CA LEU A 276 -1.56 15.40 -5.71
C LEU A 276 -2.39 15.48 -4.43
N ASN A 277 -3.23 16.51 -4.29
CA ASN A 277 -4.13 16.68 -3.16
C ASN A 277 -5.60 16.30 -3.46
N ASP A 278 -5.87 15.88 -4.70
CA ASP A 278 -7.21 15.64 -5.24
C ASP A 278 -7.22 14.34 -6.06
N GLY A 279 -6.47 13.33 -5.60
CA GLY A 279 -6.22 12.09 -6.33
C GLY A 279 -7.47 11.27 -6.59
N GLU A 280 -8.54 11.50 -5.83
CA GLU A 280 -9.86 10.89 -6.05
C GLU A 280 -10.51 11.35 -7.37
N LYS A 281 -10.07 12.49 -7.93
CA LYS A 281 -10.61 13.05 -9.18
C LYS A 281 -9.97 12.47 -10.44
N LEU A 282 -8.98 11.60 -10.28
CA LEU A 282 -8.20 11.02 -11.37
C LEU A 282 -8.03 9.51 -11.16
N VAL A 283 -8.11 8.77 -12.25
CA VAL A 283 -7.75 7.35 -12.26
C VAL A 283 -6.59 7.11 -13.23
N LEU A 284 -5.60 6.36 -12.77
CA LEU A 284 -4.53 5.80 -13.59
C LEU A 284 -5.06 4.52 -14.26
N ARG A 285 -5.36 4.62 -15.54
CA ARG A 285 -5.91 3.52 -16.35
C ARG A 285 -4.83 2.55 -16.82
N GLN A 286 -3.67 3.07 -17.17
CA GLN A 286 -2.60 2.28 -17.78
C GLN A 286 -1.22 2.85 -17.45
N VAL A 287 -0.26 1.94 -17.31
CA VAL A 287 1.17 2.24 -17.18
C VAL A 287 1.94 1.46 -18.23
N ASP A 288 2.72 2.16 -19.03
CA ASP A 288 3.65 1.60 -20.01
C ASP A 288 5.05 1.70 -19.41
N MET A 289 5.60 0.57 -18.99
CA MET A 289 6.92 0.50 -18.37
C MET A 289 7.93 0.06 -19.43
N TYR A 290 8.73 1.01 -19.90
CA TYR A 290 9.75 0.79 -20.90
C TYR A 290 11.00 0.21 -20.25
N VAL A 291 11.45 -0.94 -20.76
CA VAL A 291 12.66 -1.63 -20.27
C VAL A 291 13.89 -1.34 -21.14
N ASN A 292 13.71 -0.58 -22.22
CA ASN A 292 14.77 0.10 -22.94
C ASN A 292 14.24 1.40 -23.54
N GLY A 293 15.15 2.34 -23.74
CA GLY A 293 14.91 3.60 -24.42
C GLY A 293 15.66 3.69 -25.75
N ARG A 294 15.78 4.92 -26.25
CA ARG A 294 16.61 5.23 -27.42
C ARG A 294 18.10 4.96 -27.11
N PRO A 295 18.91 4.62 -28.13
CA PRO A 295 20.32 4.30 -27.92
C PRO A 295 21.16 5.44 -27.32
N THR A 296 20.75 6.70 -27.51
CA THR A 296 21.40 7.91 -26.96
C THR A 296 20.34 8.97 -26.64
N TYR A 297 20.75 10.10 -26.07
CA TYR A 297 19.88 11.27 -25.92
C TYR A 297 19.38 11.79 -27.27
N ALA A 298 18.18 12.36 -27.25
CA ALA A 298 17.64 13.14 -28.34
C ALA A 298 18.48 14.42 -28.53
N ALA A 299 18.81 14.74 -29.77
CA ALA A 299 19.50 15.97 -30.12
C ALA A 299 18.53 17.05 -30.63
N ALA A 300 19.08 18.25 -30.84
CA ALA A 300 18.35 19.32 -31.51
C ALA A 300 18.03 18.96 -32.96
N ASP A 301 16.99 19.59 -33.51
CA ASP A 301 16.48 19.35 -34.87
C ASP A 301 17.51 19.62 -35.98
N ASP A 302 18.58 20.37 -35.69
CA ASP A 302 19.68 20.65 -36.61
C ASP A 302 20.81 19.60 -36.57
N SER A 303 20.67 18.55 -35.75
CA SER A 303 21.62 17.44 -35.75
C SER A 303 21.72 16.81 -37.14
N PRO A 304 22.95 16.54 -37.64
CA PRO A 304 23.14 15.81 -38.89
C PRO A 304 22.85 14.30 -38.75
N TYR A 305 22.68 13.79 -37.53
CA TYR A 305 22.45 12.38 -37.25
C TYR A 305 20.95 12.17 -37.02
N LYS A 306 20.25 11.79 -38.08
CA LYS A 306 18.81 11.52 -38.04
C LYS A 306 18.53 10.12 -38.56
N TYR A 307 17.77 9.35 -37.77
CA TYR A 307 17.47 7.98 -38.09
C TYR A 307 16.06 7.60 -37.63
N ASP A 308 15.32 6.92 -38.49
CA ASP A 308 14.20 6.07 -38.11
C ASP A 308 14.73 4.69 -37.69
N LEU A 309 15.02 4.53 -36.38
CA LEU A 309 15.61 3.30 -35.85
C LEU A 309 14.60 2.17 -35.60
N ASP A 310 13.35 2.52 -35.28
CA ASP A 310 12.28 1.57 -34.98
C ASP A 310 11.36 1.28 -36.16
N GLY A 311 11.52 2.01 -37.28
CA GLY A 311 10.81 1.79 -38.53
C GLY A 311 9.41 2.41 -38.56
N ASP A 312 9.14 3.41 -37.72
CA ASP A 312 7.83 4.06 -37.63
C ASP A 312 7.61 5.15 -38.71
N GLY A 313 8.63 5.43 -39.51
CA GLY A 313 8.63 6.44 -40.57
C GLY A 313 8.99 7.84 -40.10
N ILE A 314 9.42 8.01 -38.84
CA ILE A 314 9.81 9.28 -38.25
C ILE A 314 11.32 9.29 -37.99
N ASP A 315 12.02 10.20 -38.65
CA ASP A 315 13.43 10.44 -38.39
C ASP A 315 13.61 11.20 -37.06
N GLU A 316 14.28 10.58 -36.10
CA GLU A 316 14.64 11.19 -34.83
C GLU A 316 16.08 11.72 -34.85
N ALA A 317 16.33 12.85 -34.19
CA ALA A 317 17.66 13.45 -34.09
C ALA A 317 18.46 12.89 -32.91
N TYR A 318 19.72 12.51 -33.15
CA TYR A 318 20.62 11.90 -32.17
C TYR A 318 21.90 12.71 -31.97
N GLU A 319 22.53 12.59 -30.79
CA GLU A 319 23.75 13.35 -30.42
C GLU A 319 25.04 12.81 -31.08
N CYS A 320 25.00 11.61 -31.65
CA CYS A 320 26.15 11.01 -32.33
C CYS A 320 25.72 10.16 -33.52
N GLU A 321 26.71 9.79 -34.34
CA GLU A 321 26.52 8.91 -35.48
C GLU A 321 26.25 7.47 -35.01
N LEU A 322 25.13 6.89 -35.46
CA LEU A 322 24.71 5.54 -35.12
C LEU A 322 24.75 4.66 -36.37
N ASN A 323 25.06 3.38 -36.19
CA ASN A 323 24.85 2.39 -37.24
C ASN A 323 23.36 2.00 -37.26
N PRO A 324 22.59 2.31 -38.32
CA PRO A 324 21.14 2.06 -38.33
C PRO A 324 20.76 0.58 -38.23
N ALA A 325 21.66 -0.32 -38.68
CA ALA A 325 21.43 -1.76 -38.63
C ALA A 325 21.55 -2.33 -37.21
N THR A 326 22.34 -1.70 -36.34
CA THR A 326 22.62 -2.22 -35.00
C THR A 326 22.16 -1.29 -33.86
N GLY A 327 21.89 -0.02 -34.15
CA GLY A 327 21.60 1.01 -33.16
C GLY A 327 22.79 1.41 -32.29
N LEU A 328 24.00 0.98 -32.64
CA LEU A 328 25.22 1.28 -31.87
C LEU A 328 25.93 2.53 -32.38
N PRO A 329 26.59 3.31 -31.51
CA PRO A 329 27.47 4.38 -31.97
C PRO A 329 28.56 3.86 -32.91
N VAL A 330 28.85 4.62 -33.97
CA VAL A 330 29.88 4.25 -34.95
C VAL A 330 31.28 4.46 -34.38
N HIS A 331 31.45 5.50 -33.57
CA HIS A 331 32.75 5.89 -33.00
C HIS A 331 32.85 5.45 -31.53
N GLU A 332 33.98 4.83 -31.16
CA GLU A 332 34.20 4.33 -29.79
C GLU A 332 34.09 5.45 -28.73
N ALA A 333 34.49 6.68 -29.08
CA ALA A 333 34.38 7.84 -28.19
C ALA A 333 32.92 8.17 -27.81
N ASP A 334 31.95 7.77 -28.63
CA ASP A 334 30.53 8.00 -28.39
C ASP A 334 29.87 6.89 -27.54
N TYR A 335 30.58 5.80 -27.22
CA TYR A 335 30.06 4.77 -26.31
C TYR A 335 29.75 5.31 -24.91
N ALA A 336 30.40 6.40 -24.49
CA ALA A 336 30.07 7.09 -23.23
C ALA A 336 28.63 7.68 -23.21
N LYS A 337 28.05 7.92 -24.39
CA LYS A 337 26.69 8.44 -24.59
C LYS A 337 25.65 7.33 -24.78
N TYR A 338 26.07 6.06 -24.86
CA TYR A 338 25.16 4.94 -25.07
C TYR A 338 24.26 4.74 -23.85
N ARG A 339 22.97 4.48 -24.11
CA ARG A 339 21.89 4.30 -23.13
C ARG A 339 20.93 3.15 -23.47
N GLY A 340 21.02 2.61 -24.70
CA GLY A 340 20.16 1.52 -25.16
C GLY A 340 20.36 0.22 -24.37
N PHE A 341 19.45 -0.73 -24.57
CA PHE A 341 19.54 -2.07 -23.98
C PHE A 341 19.03 -3.16 -24.92
N GLN A 342 19.80 -4.24 -25.01
CA GLN A 342 19.39 -5.52 -25.58
C GLN A 342 19.90 -6.66 -24.69
N GLY A 343 19.01 -7.58 -24.32
CA GLY A 343 19.31 -8.67 -23.40
C GLY A 343 18.10 -9.17 -22.63
N ASP A 344 18.35 -9.95 -21.59
CA ASP A 344 17.31 -10.53 -20.75
C ASP A 344 16.92 -9.58 -19.61
N VAL A 345 15.62 -9.47 -19.36
CA VAL A 345 15.01 -8.75 -18.24
C VAL A 345 14.32 -9.76 -17.33
N TYR A 346 14.54 -9.61 -16.04
CA TYR A 346 13.90 -10.41 -15.00
C TYR A 346 13.08 -9.47 -14.12
N LEU A 347 11.78 -9.77 -13.99
CA LEU A 347 10.86 -9.08 -13.11
C LEU A 347 10.39 -10.06 -12.05
N SER A 348 10.69 -9.76 -10.79
CA SER A 348 10.36 -10.63 -9.67
C SER A 348 9.30 -10.01 -8.75
N PHE A 349 9.16 -8.69 -8.77
CA PHE A 349 8.18 -7.98 -7.95
C PHE A 349 7.72 -6.69 -8.63
N ILE A 350 6.41 -6.43 -8.62
CA ILE A 350 5.83 -5.12 -8.96
C ILE A 350 4.66 -4.88 -8.00
N GLU A 351 4.68 -3.77 -7.29
CA GLU A 351 3.59 -3.30 -6.46
C GLU A 351 3.29 -1.87 -6.86
N MET A 352 2.02 -1.54 -7.10
CA MET A 352 1.58 -0.20 -7.47
C MET A 352 0.31 0.19 -6.72
N GLY A 353 0.30 1.38 -6.14
CA GLY A 353 -0.87 1.97 -5.52
C GLY A 353 -0.53 2.65 -4.20
N THR A 354 -1.57 2.96 -3.45
CA THR A 354 -1.47 3.58 -2.13
C THR A 354 -2.04 2.63 -1.07
N ASP A 355 -1.36 2.53 0.07
CA ASP A 355 -1.88 1.87 1.26
C ASP A 355 -2.73 2.81 2.11
N GLU A 356 -3.09 3.97 1.56
CA GLU A 356 -3.97 4.94 2.19
C GLU A 356 -5.40 4.44 2.21
N TYR A 357 -5.83 4.17 3.43
CA TYR A 357 -7.22 4.01 3.76
C TYR A 357 -7.56 5.01 4.85
N GLU A 358 -8.83 5.39 4.96
CA GLU A 358 -9.27 6.14 6.11
C GLU A 358 -8.82 5.42 7.38
N PRO A 359 -8.30 6.17 8.38
CA PRO A 359 -7.97 5.58 9.66
C PRO A 359 -9.20 4.85 10.18
N TRP A 360 -8.97 3.66 10.75
CA TRP A 360 -10.02 2.85 11.35
C TRP A 360 -10.96 3.69 12.19
N HIS A 361 -12.24 3.35 12.14
CA HIS A 361 -13.24 3.95 13.02
C HIS A 361 -12.84 3.66 14.46
N THR A 362 -12.27 4.67 15.12
CA THR A 362 -11.88 4.57 16.52
C THR A 362 -13.08 5.01 17.35
N GLY A 363 -13.60 4.06 18.14
CA GLY A 363 -14.58 4.40 19.16
C GLY A 363 -13.97 5.38 20.16
N VAL A 364 -14.82 6.18 20.80
CA VAL A 364 -14.40 7.03 21.90
C VAL A 364 -14.09 6.15 23.10
N SER A 365 -12.85 6.20 23.58
CA SER A 365 -12.50 5.55 24.84
C SER A 365 -13.11 6.34 26.01
N LEU A 366 -13.93 5.68 26.81
CA LEU A 366 -14.52 6.25 28.04
C LEU A 366 -13.75 5.80 29.29
N GLY A 367 -12.56 5.21 29.07
CA GLY A 367 -11.66 4.74 30.12
C GLY A 367 -12.17 3.48 30.82
N SER A 368 -11.69 3.31 32.05
CA SER A 368 -11.96 2.15 32.89
C SER A 368 -12.98 2.45 33.98
N VAL A 369 -13.62 1.41 34.53
CA VAL A 369 -14.33 1.48 35.82
C VAL A 369 -13.44 1.95 36.97
N TYR A 370 -12.12 1.79 36.85
CA TYR A 370 -11.14 2.29 37.81
C TYR A 370 -10.81 3.79 37.63
N ALA A 371 -11.30 4.42 36.56
CA ALA A 371 -11.20 5.86 36.34
C ALA A 371 -12.45 6.59 36.86
N THR A 372 -12.36 7.92 37.01
CA THR A 372 -13.46 8.80 37.44
C THR A 372 -14.78 8.47 36.72
N GLY A 373 -15.87 8.26 37.47
CA GLY A 373 -17.16 7.79 36.97
C GLY A 373 -17.52 6.36 37.38
N GLY A 374 -16.55 5.50 37.72
CA GLY A 374 -16.85 4.16 38.22
C GLY A 374 -17.62 3.29 37.22
N ILE A 375 -18.59 2.52 37.72
CA ILE A 375 -19.44 1.58 36.97
C ILE A 375 -20.37 2.29 35.98
N GLN A 376 -20.61 3.59 36.14
CA GLN A 376 -21.50 4.36 35.26
C GLN A 376 -20.73 5.46 34.53
N LYS A 377 -20.77 5.46 33.20
CA LYS A 377 -20.15 6.48 32.35
C LYS A 377 -21.23 7.27 31.62
N THR A 378 -20.99 8.56 31.42
CA THR A 378 -21.85 9.42 30.60
C THR A 378 -21.03 10.06 29.49
N TYR A 379 -21.62 10.15 28.30
CA TYR A 379 -21.03 10.81 27.14
C TYR A 379 -22.09 11.69 26.48
N LYS A 380 -21.75 12.96 26.30
CA LYS A 380 -22.61 13.93 25.61
C LYS A 380 -22.20 14.01 24.14
N TYR A 381 -23.18 13.94 23.26
CA TYR A 381 -22.96 13.94 21.82
C TYR A 381 -24.02 14.75 21.09
N ILE A 382 -23.67 15.34 19.94
CA ILE A 382 -24.59 16.11 19.09
C ILE A 382 -24.50 15.52 17.68
N TYR A 383 -25.63 15.07 17.16
CA TYR A 383 -25.73 14.64 15.76
C TYR A 383 -25.96 15.87 14.86
N THR A 384 -25.18 15.97 13.79
CA THR A 384 -25.24 17.08 12.82
C THR A 384 -26.13 16.78 11.60
N GLU A 385 -26.58 15.53 11.45
CA GLU A 385 -27.39 15.08 10.33
C GLU A 385 -28.60 14.25 10.81
N PRO A 386 -29.74 14.32 10.12
CA PRO A 386 -30.90 13.48 10.42
C PRO A 386 -30.63 12.03 9.97
N GLY A 387 -31.19 11.05 10.68
CA GLY A 387 -31.03 9.65 10.28
C GLY A 387 -31.24 8.63 11.39
N GLU A 388 -31.04 7.36 11.06
CA GLU A 388 -30.97 6.27 12.03
C GLU A 388 -29.51 5.94 12.32
N PHE A 389 -29.13 5.99 13.60
CA PHE A 389 -27.79 5.67 14.06
C PHE A 389 -27.84 4.50 15.04
N THR A 390 -26.84 3.64 15.01
CA THR A 390 -26.67 2.55 15.99
C THR A 390 -25.52 2.90 16.92
N ILE A 391 -25.86 3.28 18.15
CA ILE A 391 -24.88 3.48 19.22
C ILE A 391 -24.48 2.10 19.75
N THR A 392 -23.17 1.83 19.80
CA THR A 392 -22.63 0.56 20.29
C THR A 392 -21.58 0.81 21.36
N ALA A 393 -21.83 0.35 22.58
CA ALA A 393 -20.83 0.29 23.64
C ALA A 393 -20.15 -1.08 23.65
N VAL A 394 -18.83 -1.08 23.68
CA VAL A 394 -17.99 -2.28 23.71
C VAL A 394 -17.23 -2.29 25.03
N ALA A 395 -17.61 -3.25 25.87
CA ALA A 395 -16.99 -3.50 27.17
C ALA A 395 -15.98 -4.64 27.02
N THR A 396 -14.75 -4.47 27.53
CA THR A 396 -13.69 -5.47 27.48
C THR A 396 -13.06 -5.67 28.86
N ASN A 397 -12.94 -6.93 29.27
CA ASN A 397 -12.04 -7.37 30.34
C ASN A 397 -10.86 -8.11 29.72
N VAL A 398 -9.66 -7.85 30.25
CA VAL A 398 -8.40 -8.45 29.83
C VAL A 398 -7.77 -9.11 31.05
N GLY A 399 -7.36 -10.36 30.89
CA GLY A 399 -6.65 -11.13 31.91
C GLY A 399 -5.15 -10.92 31.82
N ASP A 400 -4.41 -11.79 32.49
CA ASP A 400 -2.95 -11.80 32.41
C ASP A 400 -2.45 -12.10 31.00
N LYS A 401 -1.26 -11.57 30.70
CA LYS A 401 -0.55 -11.91 29.48
C LYS A 401 -0.19 -13.40 29.51
N ASN A 402 -0.51 -14.12 28.44
CA ASN A 402 -0.08 -15.48 28.23
C ASN A 402 1.39 -15.49 27.77
N TYR A 403 2.28 -16.00 28.62
CA TYR A 403 3.72 -16.08 28.35
C TYR A 403 4.16 -17.41 27.72
N SER A 404 3.23 -18.33 27.40
CA SER A 404 3.59 -19.63 26.82
C SER A 404 4.17 -19.45 25.40
N GLY A 405 5.49 -19.67 25.24
CA GLY A 405 6.16 -19.66 23.93
C GLY A 405 6.82 -18.35 23.51
N ILE A 406 6.88 -17.34 24.39
CA ILE A 406 7.55 -16.06 24.10
C ILE A 406 8.99 -16.10 24.64
N ASP A 407 10.00 -16.03 23.76
CA ASP A 407 11.39 -15.81 24.17
C ASP A 407 11.58 -14.32 24.53
N TYR A 408 12.11 -14.06 25.73
CA TYR A 408 12.19 -12.72 26.33
C TYR A 408 13.15 -11.79 25.58
N SER A 409 14.05 -12.32 24.75
CA SER A 409 15.06 -11.54 24.02
C SER A 409 14.52 -10.87 22.75
N ASP A 410 13.57 -11.48 22.02
CA ASP A 410 13.34 -11.09 20.62
C ASP A 410 11.86 -10.85 20.22
N GLN A 411 10.87 -11.12 21.10
CA GLN A 411 9.45 -11.00 20.73
C GLN A 411 8.61 -10.21 21.74
N ARG A 412 8.86 -8.90 21.84
CA ARG A 412 7.96 -7.97 22.55
C ARG A 412 6.75 -7.62 21.68
N SER A 413 5.81 -8.54 21.55
CA SER A 413 4.46 -8.26 21.05
C SER A 413 3.61 -7.63 22.17
N ASN A 414 2.86 -6.57 21.86
CA ASN A 414 1.79 -6.01 22.71
C ASN A 414 0.42 -6.30 22.09
N SER A 415 0.28 -7.47 21.45
CA SER A 415 -0.95 -7.87 20.80
C SER A 415 -2.02 -8.24 21.83
N LEU A 416 -3.28 -7.89 21.58
CA LEU A 416 -4.41 -8.40 22.37
C LEU A 416 -4.48 -9.93 22.37
N ASN A 417 -3.93 -10.58 21.33
CA ASN A 417 -3.85 -12.04 21.23
C ASN A 417 -2.94 -12.66 22.31
N ASP A 418 -2.04 -11.86 22.89
CA ASP A 418 -1.19 -12.30 23.99
C ASP A 418 -1.96 -12.31 25.32
N TYR A 419 -3.24 -11.96 25.35
CA TYR A 419 -4.05 -11.87 26.56
C TYR A 419 -5.35 -12.64 26.40
N ALA A 420 -5.75 -13.36 27.46
CA ALA A 420 -7.14 -13.78 27.58
C ALA A 420 -8.02 -12.52 27.66
N HIS A 421 -9.09 -12.47 26.89
CA HIS A 421 -10.01 -11.33 26.92
C HIS A 421 -11.44 -11.79 26.66
N LYS A 422 -12.40 -11.10 27.30
CA LYS A 422 -13.82 -11.28 27.03
C LYS A 422 -14.48 -9.94 26.79
N ARG A 423 -15.47 -9.95 25.90
CA ARG A 423 -16.20 -8.76 25.49
C ARG A 423 -17.70 -8.96 25.61
N SER A 424 -18.36 -7.86 25.90
CA SER A 424 -19.81 -7.74 25.81
C SER A 424 -20.16 -6.45 25.09
N LEU A 425 -21.31 -6.47 24.43
CA LEU A 425 -21.80 -5.34 23.64
C LEU A 425 -23.19 -4.96 24.10
N SER A 426 -23.48 -3.67 24.08
CA SER A 426 -24.83 -3.14 24.20
C SER A 426 -25.05 -2.12 23.10
N THR A 427 -26.17 -2.26 22.39
CA THR A 427 -26.53 -1.40 21.27
C THR A 427 -27.83 -0.66 21.55
N PHE A 428 -27.93 0.57 21.05
CA PHE A 428 -29.14 1.36 21.08
C PHE A 428 -29.33 2.02 19.71
N LYS A 429 -30.50 1.81 19.10
CA LYS A 429 -30.86 2.49 17.84
C LYS A 429 -31.53 3.81 18.17
N ILE A 430 -30.99 4.91 17.64
CA ILE A 430 -31.53 6.25 17.81
C ILE A 430 -31.95 6.82 16.46
N THR A 431 -33.10 7.51 16.44
CA THR A 431 -33.61 8.21 15.26
C THR A 431 -33.51 9.72 15.49
N VAL A 432 -32.64 10.39 14.75
CA VAL A 432 -32.44 11.83 14.78
C VAL A 432 -33.33 12.47 13.71
N LYS A 433 -34.17 13.41 14.12
CA LYS A 433 -35.10 14.13 13.23
C LYS A 433 -34.51 15.45 12.76
N ASN A 434 -35.05 15.98 11.66
CA ASN A 434 -34.80 17.35 11.23
C ASN A 434 -35.25 18.39 12.27
#